data_AF-A0A2H3BNW8-F1
#
_entry.id   AF-A0A2H3BNW8-F1
#
_cell.length_a   1.000
_cell.length_b   1.000
_cell.length_c   1.000
_cell.angle_alpha   90.00
_cell.angle_beta   90.00
_cell.angle_gamma   90.00
#
_symmetry.space_group_name_H-M   'P 1'
#
loop_
_entity.id
_entity.type
_entity.pdbx_description
1 polymer ?
#
loop_
_entity_poly.entity_id
_entity_poly.type
_entity_poly.pdbx_seq_one_letter_code
_entity_poly.pdbx_strand_id
1 'polypeptide(L)'
;MSELSKKLFSRCLCPTALIIAKYPWRTYFVFVCLLLLYTRVPEDVALGSFIGAIIPFIWTLLIMQRDEDNAKDVAFKNLGLQFNELNTYTNSQRVSCQANTGESDAFHLCSVTVTQQCLVSKQKADAVYSAARAFSRFGTTSWFAELSLCLRDQEAIIKAVIENYSAFRVTLVATAPQNQLAVAQQWVAEISAAFPPIAADPVDEALL
;
A
#
# COMPACT_ATOMS: atom_id res chain seq x y z
N MET A 1 -1.36 27.36 47.96
CA MET A 1 -2.13 27.52 46.70
C MET A 1 -3.58 27.09 46.95
N SER A 2 -4.55 28.01 46.93
CA SER A 2 -5.95 27.71 47.27
C SER A 2 -6.67 26.97 46.12
N GLU A 3 -7.74 26.23 46.45
CA GLU A 3 -8.65 25.57 45.48
C GLU A 3 -9.11 26.49 44.34
N LEU A 4 -9.29 27.79 44.64
CA LEU A 4 -9.62 28.83 43.67
C LEU A 4 -8.52 29.03 42.62
N SER A 5 -7.25 28.95 43.01
CA SER A 5 -6.11 29.07 42.08
C SER A 5 -6.05 27.90 41.09
N LYS A 6 -6.32 26.66 41.53
CA LYS A 6 -6.36 25.48 40.65
C LYS A 6 -7.51 25.55 39.64
N LYS A 7 -8.68 26.01 40.07
CA LYS A 7 -9.88 26.14 39.22
C LYS A 7 -9.73 27.25 38.17
N LEU A 8 -9.10 28.36 38.52
CA LEU A 8 -8.75 29.44 37.59
C LEU A 8 -7.63 29.03 36.62
N PHE A 9 -6.62 28.32 37.10
CA PHE A 9 -5.51 27.81 36.28
C PHE A 9 -6.02 26.80 35.23
N SER A 10 -6.86 25.84 35.63
CA SER A 10 -7.48 24.87 34.72
C SER A 10 -8.42 25.51 33.68
N ARG A 11 -9.22 26.52 34.08
CA ARG A 11 -10.15 27.20 33.15
C ARG A 11 -9.46 28.18 32.19
N CYS A 12 -8.38 28.84 32.59
CA CYS A 12 -7.66 29.79 31.71
C CYS A 12 -6.62 29.12 30.81
N LEU A 13 -5.99 28.03 31.25
CA LEU A 13 -4.99 27.34 30.44
C LEU A 13 -5.60 26.49 29.33
N CYS A 14 -6.77 25.88 29.55
CA CYS A 14 -7.43 25.06 28.52
C CYS A 14 -7.67 25.81 27.19
N PRO A 15 -8.31 27.00 27.16
CA PRO A 15 -8.55 27.71 25.90
C PRO A 15 -7.26 28.29 25.31
N THR A 16 -6.35 28.80 26.12
CA THR A 16 -5.09 29.38 25.65
C THR A 16 -4.17 28.31 25.05
N ALA A 17 -4.08 27.14 25.69
CA ALA A 17 -3.37 25.98 25.14
C ALA A 17 -4.02 25.47 23.84
N LEU A 18 -5.35 25.51 23.73
CA LEU A 18 -6.07 25.14 22.51
C LEU A 18 -5.77 26.11 21.35
N ILE A 19 -5.67 27.41 21.62
CA ILE A 19 -5.33 28.43 20.62
C ILE A 19 -3.86 28.29 20.17
N ILE A 20 -2.95 28.06 21.11
CA ILE A 20 -1.53 27.78 20.82
C ILE A 20 -1.40 26.52 19.95
N ALA A 21 -2.14 25.45 20.29
CA ALA A 21 -2.15 24.21 19.52
C ALA A 21 -2.73 24.38 18.10
N LYS A 22 -3.73 25.25 17.94
CA LYS A 22 -4.41 25.49 16.65
C LYS A 22 -3.62 26.41 15.72
N TYR A 23 -2.91 27.39 16.27
CA TYR A 23 -2.14 28.37 15.49
C TYR A 23 -0.76 28.65 16.10
N PRO A 24 0.14 27.65 16.11
CA PRO A 24 1.44 27.72 16.80
C PRO A 24 2.32 28.85 16.26
N TRP A 25 2.45 28.98 14.94
CA TRP A 25 3.25 30.03 14.31
C TRP A 25 2.66 31.43 14.47
N ARG A 26 1.33 31.58 14.45
CA ARG A 26 0.68 32.89 14.69
C ARG A 26 0.83 33.32 16.14
N THR A 27 0.74 32.37 17.07
CA THR A 27 0.93 32.66 18.51
C THR A 27 2.37 33.02 18.82
N TYR A 28 3.34 32.33 18.20
CA TYR A 28 4.75 32.70 18.26
C TYR A 28 5.01 34.09 17.68
N PHE A 29 4.45 34.42 16.52
CA PHE A 29 4.58 35.75 15.92
C PHE A 29 4.08 36.85 16.86
N VAL A 30 2.90 36.68 17.45
CA VAL A 30 2.36 37.62 18.44
C VAL A 30 3.26 37.72 19.68
N PHE A 31 3.81 36.60 20.15
CA PHE A 31 4.74 36.56 21.27
C PHE A 31 6.04 37.35 20.99
N VAL A 32 6.62 37.19 19.80
CA VAL A 32 7.81 37.97 19.38
C VAL A 32 7.49 39.45 19.27
N CYS A 33 6.32 39.83 18.73
CA CYS A 33 5.89 41.23 18.68
C CYS A 33 5.74 41.83 20.09
N LEU A 34 5.19 41.07 21.05
CA LEU A 34 5.06 41.53 22.43
C LEU A 34 6.41 41.66 23.14
N LEU A 35 7.34 40.73 22.91
CA LEU A 35 8.71 40.82 23.40
C LEU A 35 9.40 42.09 22.90
N LEU A 36 9.35 42.35 21.58
CA LEU A 36 9.92 43.55 20.96
C LEU A 36 9.31 44.86 21.51
N LEU A 37 8.04 44.85 21.89
CA LEU A 37 7.36 46.01 22.48
C LEU A 37 7.71 46.21 23.96
N TYR A 38 8.00 45.13 24.70
CA TYR A 38 8.21 45.17 26.14
C TYR A 38 9.67 45.37 26.53
N THR A 39 10.61 44.75 25.82
CA THR A 39 12.05 44.85 26.11
C THR A 39 12.77 45.63 25.00
N ARG A 40 13.54 46.66 25.40
CA ARG A 40 14.45 47.39 24.49
C ARG A 40 15.86 46.80 24.43
N VAL A 41 16.11 45.74 25.20
CA VAL A 41 17.39 45.04 25.24
C VAL A 41 17.37 43.93 24.19
N PRO A 42 18.21 44.01 23.14
CA PRO A 42 18.15 43.08 22.01
C PRO A 42 18.54 41.65 22.38
N GLU A 43 19.39 41.46 23.39
CA GLU A 43 19.83 40.14 23.87
C GLU A 43 18.68 39.35 24.51
N ASP A 44 17.86 40.00 25.33
CA ASP A 44 16.69 39.39 25.98
C ASP A 44 15.60 39.04 24.95
N VAL A 45 15.42 39.87 23.92
CA VAL A 45 14.52 39.59 22.80
C VAL A 45 15.01 38.35 22.04
N ALA A 46 16.32 38.26 21.75
CA ALA A 46 16.88 37.13 21.02
C ALA A 46 16.72 35.80 21.78
N LEU A 47 17.04 35.80 23.08
CA LEU A 47 16.89 34.61 23.93
C LEU A 47 15.43 34.20 24.08
N GLY A 48 14.54 35.16 24.36
CA GLY A 48 13.11 34.92 24.49
C GLY A 48 12.48 34.39 23.20
N SER A 49 12.87 34.98 22.06
CA SER A 49 12.43 34.54 20.73
C SER A 49 12.90 33.13 20.41
N PHE A 50 14.16 32.77 20.71
CA PHE A 50 14.68 31.42 20.50
C PHE A 50 13.90 30.38 21.31
N ILE A 51 13.70 30.62 22.61
CA ILE A 51 12.91 29.72 23.47
C ILE A 51 11.46 29.64 22.98
N GLY A 52 10.88 30.77 22.58
CA GLY A 52 9.53 30.84 22.03
C GLY A 52 9.36 30.07 20.71
N ALA A 53 10.40 29.97 19.89
CA ALA A 53 10.38 29.27 18.60
C ALA A 53 10.45 27.75 18.72
N ILE A 54 10.97 27.23 19.83
CA ILE A 54 11.08 25.79 20.07
C ILE A 54 9.69 25.13 20.09
N ILE A 55 8.71 25.78 20.72
CA ILE A 55 7.34 25.25 20.86
C ILE A 55 6.64 25.04 19.50
N PRO A 56 6.52 26.05 18.61
CA PRO A 56 5.90 25.86 17.30
C PRO A 56 6.72 24.93 16.40
N PHE A 57 8.05 24.90 16.55
CA PHE A 57 8.91 23.99 15.81
C PHE A 57 8.66 22.52 16.18
N ILE A 58 8.72 22.18 17.47
CA ILE A 58 8.39 20.83 17.97
C ILE A 58 6.97 20.44 17.55
N TRP A 59 6.02 21.36 17.67
CA TRP A 59 4.64 21.10 17.27
C TRP A 59 4.50 20.79 15.78
N THR A 60 5.23 21.52 14.93
CA THR A 60 5.24 21.28 13.47
C THR A 60 5.83 19.90 13.16
N LEU A 61 6.93 19.52 13.82
CA LEU A 61 7.51 18.18 13.67
C LEU A 61 6.53 17.07 14.09
N LEU A 62 5.81 17.26 15.20
CA LEU A 62 4.81 16.29 15.66
C LEU A 62 3.62 16.17 14.70
N ILE A 63 3.17 17.27 14.11
CA ILE A 63 2.12 17.23 13.08
C ILE A 63 2.63 16.51 11.84
N MET A 64 3.82 16.85 11.35
CA MET A 64 4.41 16.20 10.17
C MET A 64 4.56 14.69 10.39
N GLN A 65 5.05 14.27 11.55
CA GLN A 65 5.16 12.86 11.89
C GLN A 65 3.80 12.17 11.94
N ARG A 66 2.79 12.81 12.56
CA ARG A 66 1.42 12.27 12.59
C ARG A 66 0.84 12.13 11.19
N ASP A 67 1.01 13.14 10.34
CA ASP A 67 0.49 13.12 8.97
C ASP A 67 1.17 12.04 8.14
N GLU A 68 2.47 11.82 8.33
CA GLU A 68 3.21 10.73 7.72
C GLU A 68 2.71 9.35 8.19
N ASP A 69 2.51 9.17 9.49
CA ASP A 69 1.99 7.92 10.06
C ASP A 69 0.56 7.64 9.57
N ASN A 70 -0.28 8.67 9.48
CA ASN A 70 -1.61 8.57 8.89
C ASN A 70 -1.55 8.17 7.40
N ALA A 71 -0.63 8.77 6.64
CA ALA A 71 -0.45 8.45 5.22
C ALA A 71 0.03 7.01 5.03
N LYS A 72 0.92 6.51 5.91
CA LYS A 72 1.35 5.11 5.93
C LYS A 72 0.19 4.15 6.20
N ASP A 73 -0.65 4.45 7.20
CA ASP A 73 -1.82 3.62 7.52
C ASP A 73 -2.82 3.56 6.34
N VAL A 74 -3.07 4.69 5.69
CA VAL A 74 -3.92 4.75 4.49
C VAL A 74 -3.30 3.93 3.34
N ALA A 75 -2.00 4.08 3.09
CA ALA A 75 -1.31 3.34 2.03
C ALA A 75 -1.36 1.82 2.28
N PHE A 76 -1.10 1.38 3.51
CA PHE A 76 -1.18 -0.03 3.90
C PHE A 76 -2.59 -0.60 3.75
N LYS A 77 -3.63 0.16 4.17
CA LYS A 77 -5.03 -0.24 3.99
C LYS A 77 -5.39 -0.40 2.50
N ASN A 78 -4.97 0.53 1.66
CA ASN A 78 -5.20 0.45 0.22
C ASN A 78 -4.51 -0.76 -0.42
N LEU A 79 -3.29 -1.07 0.03
CA LEU A 79 -2.56 -2.27 -0.40
C LEU A 79 -3.31 -3.55 0.02
N GLY A 80 -3.84 -3.59 1.24
CA GLY A 80 -4.69 -4.69 1.71
C GLY A 80 -5.97 -4.88 0.91
N LEU A 81 -6.61 -3.79 0.47
CA LEU A 81 -7.76 -3.85 -0.42
C LEU A 81 -7.40 -4.46 -1.78
N GLN A 82 -6.32 -3.97 -2.43
CA GLN A 82 -5.85 -4.51 -3.71
C GLN A 82 -5.50 -5.98 -3.62
N PHE A 83 -4.79 -6.38 -2.56
CA PHE A 83 -4.47 -7.78 -2.31
C PHE A 83 -5.72 -8.65 -2.19
N ASN A 84 -6.73 -8.18 -1.44
CA ASN A 84 -7.96 -8.93 -1.26
C ASN A 84 -8.79 -9.05 -2.55
N GLU A 85 -8.84 -7.98 -3.35
CA GLU A 85 -9.46 -7.98 -4.68
C GLU A 85 -8.79 -8.99 -5.61
N LEU A 86 -7.45 -8.95 -5.70
CA LEU A 86 -6.66 -9.88 -6.51
C LEU A 86 -6.86 -11.33 -6.06
N ASN A 87 -6.81 -11.60 -4.75
CA ASN A 87 -6.99 -12.95 -4.21
C ASN A 87 -8.41 -13.47 -4.46
N THR A 88 -9.43 -12.60 -4.34
CA THR A 88 -10.82 -12.96 -4.62
C THR A 88 -10.99 -13.30 -6.10
N TYR A 89 -10.47 -12.45 -6.99
CA TYR A 89 -10.51 -12.67 -8.44
C TYR A 89 -9.80 -13.98 -8.82
N THR A 90 -8.56 -14.16 -8.35
CA THR A 90 -7.76 -15.37 -8.61
C THR A 90 -8.44 -16.64 -8.11
N ASN A 91 -9.03 -16.59 -6.90
CA ASN A 91 -9.76 -17.73 -6.35
C ASN A 91 -11.01 -18.07 -7.18
N SER A 92 -11.78 -17.06 -7.59
CA SER A 92 -12.97 -17.24 -8.42
C SER A 92 -12.63 -17.92 -9.75
N GLN A 93 -11.57 -17.47 -10.40
CA GLN A 93 -11.13 -17.96 -11.71
C GLN A 93 -10.62 -19.39 -11.64
N ARG A 94 -9.86 -19.72 -10.58
CA ARG A 94 -9.44 -21.10 -10.30
C ARG A 94 -10.63 -22.04 -10.08
N VAL A 95 -11.63 -21.63 -9.29
CA VAL A 95 -12.85 -22.43 -9.08
C VAL A 95 -13.57 -22.64 -10.41
N SER A 96 -13.68 -21.60 -11.24
CA SER A 96 -14.31 -21.72 -12.55
C SER A 96 -13.56 -22.68 -13.49
N CYS A 97 -12.22 -22.67 -13.49
CA CYS A 97 -11.43 -23.58 -14.31
C CYS A 97 -11.52 -25.04 -13.81
N GLN A 98 -11.61 -25.24 -12.49
CA GLN A 98 -11.70 -26.58 -11.89
C GLN A 98 -13.09 -27.22 -12.00
N ALA A 99 -14.15 -26.43 -12.15
CA ALA A 99 -15.52 -26.93 -12.28
C ALA A 99 -15.78 -27.67 -13.62
N ASN A 100 -14.92 -27.49 -14.62
CA ASN A 100 -15.10 -28.04 -15.97
C ASN A 100 -14.55 -29.47 -16.12
N THR A 101 -15.02 -30.42 -15.30
CA THR A 101 -14.50 -31.81 -15.26
C THR A 101 -14.95 -32.70 -16.43
N GLY A 102 -15.77 -32.20 -17.35
CA GLY A 102 -16.29 -32.95 -18.51
C GLY A 102 -15.70 -32.54 -19.86
N GLU A 103 -14.72 -31.65 -19.91
CA GLU A 103 -14.12 -31.16 -21.16
C GLU A 103 -13.01 -32.08 -21.69
N SER A 104 -12.66 -31.96 -22.98
CA SER A 104 -11.60 -32.76 -23.59
C SER A 104 -10.22 -32.45 -23.00
N ASP A 105 -9.25 -33.36 -23.18
CA ASP A 105 -7.87 -33.22 -22.68
C ASP A 105 -7.23 -31.87 -23.06
N ALA A 106 -7.59 -31.31 -24.22
CA ALA A 106 -7.12 -30.01 -24.68
C ALA A 106 -7.60 -28.84 -23.80
N PHE A 107 -8.89 -28.83 -23.42
CA PHE A 107 -9.44 -27.82 -22.51
C PHE A 107 -8.93 -28.02 -21.09
N HIS A 108 -8.79 -29.27 -20.65
CA HIS A 108 -8.21 -29.59 -19.35
C HIS A 108 -6.77 -29.06 -19.25
N LEU A 109 -5.95 -29.28 -20.27
CA LEU A 109 -4.57 -28.77 -20.35
C LEU A 109 -4.51 -27.24 -20.21
N CYS A 110 -5.37 -26.52 -20.94
CA CYS A 110 -5.42 -25.06 -20.86
C CYS A 110 -5.91 -24.58 -19.49
N SER A 111 -6.97 -25.21 -18.95
CA SER A 111 -7.55 -24.86 -17.64
C SER A 111 -6.57 -25.10 -16.49
N VAL A 112 -5.78 -26.18 -16.55
CA VAL A 112 -4.68 -26.44 -15.60
C VAL A 112 -3.62 -25.36 -15.70
N THR A 113 -3.26 -24.94 -16.92
CA THR A 113 -2.27 -23.88 -17.13
C THR A 113 -2.72 -22.54 -16.56
N VAL A 114 -3.97 -22.13 -16.80
CA VAL A 114 -4.56 -20.91 -16.20
C VAL A 114 -4.58 -21.02 -14.67
N THR A 115 -4.97 -22.17 -14.14
CA THR A 115 -4.98 -22.43 -12.70
C THR A 115 -3.57 -22.32 -12.10
N GLN A 116 -2.56 -22.84 -12.79
CA GLN A 116 -1.17 -22.72 -12.37
C GLN A 116 -0.70 -21.27 -12.33
N GLN A 117 -1.01 -20.48 -13.37
CA GLN A 117 -0.69 -19.06 -13.39
C GLN A 117 -1.38 -18.30 -12.25
N CYS A 118 -2.65 -18.59 -11.99
CA CYS A 118 -3.39 -18.07 -10.84
C CYS A 118 -2.68 -18.37 -9.51
N LEU A 119 -2.23 -19.62 -9.31
CA LEU A 119 -1.50 -20.00 -8.10
C LEU A 119 -0.17 -19.25 -7.95
N VAL A 120 0.60 -19.12 -9.04
CA VAL A 120 1.87 -18.39 -9.05
C VAL A 120 1.66 -16.91 -8.69
N SER A 121 0.69 -16.25 -9.32
CA SER A 121 0.35 -14.85 -9.02
C SER A 121 -0.10 -14.68 -7.57
N LYS A 122 -0.91 -15.62 -7.06
CA LYS A 122 -1.33 -15.61 -5.67
C LYS A 122 -0.14 -15.71 -4.71
N GLN A 123 0.80 -16.62 -4.96
CA GLN A 123 2.01 -16.74 -4.12
C GLN A 123 2.82 -15.45 -4.10
N LYS A 124 2.98 -14.79 -5.25
CA LYS A 124 3.64 -13.47 -5.33
C LYS A 124 2.89 -12.40 -4.56
N ALA A 125 1.57 -12.35 -4.71
CA ALA A 125 0.71 -11.40 -3.99
C ALA A 125 0.76 -11.64 -2.46
N ASP A 126 0.74 -12.90 -2.02
CA ASP A 126 0.87 -13.30 -0.62
C ASP A 126 2.24 -12.87 -0.06
N ALA A 127 3.33 -13.04 -0.82
CA ALA A 127 4.67 -12.60 -0.43
C ALA A 127 4.75 -11.07 -0.28
N VAL A 128 4.22 -10.32 -1.26
CA VAL A 128 4.14 -8.85 -1.23
C VAL A 128 3.34 -8.36 -0.02
N TYR A 129 2.16 -8.93 0.21
CA TYR A 129 1.33 -8.53 1.34
C TYR A 129 1.94 -8.92 2.69
N SER A 130 2.62 -10.07 2.76
CA SER A 130 3.33 -10.50 3.96
C SER A 130 4.49 -9.57 4.31
N ALA A 131 5.27 -9.14 3.30
CA ALA A 131 6.29 -8.12 3.47
C ALA A 131 5.67 -6.81 3.98
N ALA A 132 4.61 -6.32 3.32
CA ALA A 132 3.88 -5.11 3.74
C ALA A 132 3.45 -5.18 5.20
N ARG A 133 2.95 -6.34 5.65
CA ARG A 133 2.52 -6.55 7.04
C ARG A 133 3.70 -6.56 8.01
N ALA A 134 4.80 -7.24 7.66
CA ALA A 134 5.99 -7.36 8.50
C ALA A 134 6.63 -5.99 8.78
N PHE A 135 6.70 -5.13 7.76
CA PHE A 135 7.26 -3.79 7.90
C PHE A 135 6.17 -2.70 7.98
N SER A 136 4.93 -3.05 8.35
CA SER A 136 3.83 -2.08 8.44
C SER A 136 4.13 -0.85 9.31
N ARG A 137 4.99 -1.00 10.32
CA ARG A 137 5.43 0.06 11.23
C ARG A 137 6.68 0.82 10.77
N PHE A 138 7.49 0.21 9.92
CA PHE A 138 8.81 0.73 9.52
C PHE A 138 8.85 1.19 8.05
N GLY A 139 7.86 0.76 7.26
CA GLY A 139 7.73 1.09 5.85
C GLY A 139 7.43 2.56 5.63
N THR A 140 7.99 3.10 4.55
CA THR A 140 7.68 4.44 4.06
C THR A 140 6.46 4.40 3.14
N THR A 141 5.83 5.55 2.92
CA THR A 141 4.75 5.69 1.94
C THR A 141 5.18 5.31 0.53
N SER A 142 6.42 5.63 0.14
CA SER A 142 6.99 5.25 -1.16
C SER A 142 7.13 3.74 -1.30
N TRP A 143 7.58 3.05 -0.25
CA TRP A 143 7.71 1.60 -0.24
C TRP A 143 6.35 0.91 -0.37
N PHE A 144 5.31 1.39 0.31
CA PHE A 144 3.95 0.87 0.08
C PHE A 144 3.43 1.13 -1.33
N ALA A 145 3.83 2.25 -1.96
CA ALA A 145 3.46 2.54 -3.35
C ALA A 145 4.13 1.54 -4.31
N GLU A 146 5.40 1.19 -4.10
CA GLU A 146 6.10 0.15 -4.87
C GLU A 146 5.42 -1.21 -4.73
N LEU A 147 5.09 -1.63 -3.50
CA LEU A 147 4.37 -2.88 -3.29
C LEU A 147 2.98 -2.88 -3.94
N SER A 148 2.30 -1.73 -3.96
CA SER A 148 1.02 -1.58 -4.66
C SER A 148 1.19 -1.76 -6.18
N LEU A 149 2.27 -1.26 -6.78
CA LEU A 149 2.58 -1.52 -8.19
C LEU A 149 2.80 -3.01 -8.44
N CYS A 150 3.57 -3.69 -7.58
CA CYS A 150 3.77 -5.14 -7.70
C CYS A 150 2.45 -5.92 -7.69
N LEU A 151 1.48 -5.55 -6.84
CA LEU A 151 0.15 -6.17 -6.83
C LEU A 151 -0.64 -5.90 -8.12
N ARG A 152 -0.59 -4.66 -8.64
CA ARG A 152 -1.24 -4.32 -9.92
C ARG A 152 -0.63 -5.06 -11.10
N ASP A 153 0.68 -5.27 -11.09
CA ASP A 153 1.35 -6.04 -12.14
C ASP A 153 0.88 -7.50 -12.10
N GLN A 154 0.75 -8.10 -10.91
CA GLN A 154 0.17 -9.44 -10.77
C GLN A 154 -1.29 -9.49 -11.25
N GLU A 155 -2.09 -8.48 -10.92
CA GLU A 155 -3.47 -8.37 -11.39
C GLU A 155 -3.55 -8.27 -12.93
N ALA A 156 -2.73 -7.42 -13.54
CA ALA A 156 -2.67 -7.24 -14.98
C ALA A 156 -2.27 -8.54 -15.70
N ILE A 157 -1.29 -9.26 -15.16
CA ILE A 157 -0.86 -10.57 -15.69
C ILE A 157 -2.04 -11.56 -15.68
N ILE A 158 -2.71 -11.71 -14.54
CA ILE A 158 -3.81 -12.70 -14.44
C ILE A 158 -5.00 -12.32 -15.31
N LYS A 159 -5.35 -11.03 -15.37
CA LYS A 159 -6.38 -10.55 -16.30
C LYS A 159 -6.02 -10.86 -17.75
N ALA A 160 -4.78 -10.58 -18.17
CA ALA A 160 -4.33 -10.86 -19.53
C ALA A 160 -4.37 -12.36 -19.86
N VAL A 161 -3.93 -13.23 -18.94
CA VAL A 161 -3.99 -14.69 -19.12
C VAL A 161 -5.44 -15.17 -19.26
N ILE A 162 -6.35 -14.69 -18.43
CA ILE A 162 -7.77 -15.09 -18.45
C ILE A 162 -8.46 -14.58 -19.71
N GLU A 163 -8.25 -13.33 -20.08
CA GLU A 163 -8.80 -12.75 -21.31
C GLU A 163 -8.31 -13.51 -22.53
N ASN A 164 -7.00 -13.78 -22.60
CA ASN A 164 -6.41 -14.57 -23.67
C ASN A 164 -7.00 -15.99 -23.72
N TYR A 165 -7.11 -16.68 -22.58
CA TYR A 165 -7.73 -18.00 -22.52
C TYR A 165 -9.19 -17.97 -22.96
N SER A 166 -9.96 -16.97 -22.53
CA SER A 166 -11.37 -16.84 -22.89
C SER A 166 -11.58 -16.68 -24.41
N ALA A 167 -10.72 -15.90 -25.06
CA ALA A 167 -10.70 -15.74 -26.51
C ALA A 167 -10.25 -17.02 -27.21
N PHE A 168 -9.17 -17.64 -26.72
CA PHE A 168 -8.63 -18.88 -27.25
C PHE A 168 -9.61 -20.04 -27.18
N ARG A 169 -10.40 -20.12 -26.09
CA ARG A 169 -11.41 -21.16 -25.90
C ARG A 169 -12.42 -21.22 -27.04
N VAL A 170 -12.81 -20.07 -27.60
CA VAL A 170 -13.71 -20.00 -28.77
C VAL A 170 -13.07 -20.64 -30.00
N THR A 171 -11.79 -20.32 -30.24
CA THR A 171 -11.01 -20.92 -31.34
C THR A 171 -10.82 -22.42 -31.14
N LEU A 172 -10.58 -22.85 -29.90
CA LEU A 172 -10.40 -24.27 -29.56
C LEU A 172 -11.67 -25.08 -29.81
N VAL A 173 -12.85 -24.54 -29.47
CA VAL A 173 -14.15 -25.16 -29.77
C VAL A 173 -14.37 -25.31 -31.28
N ALA A 174 -13.97 -24.32 -32.08
CA ALA A 174 -14.09 -24.36 -33.53
C ALA A 174 -13.05 -25.30 -34.20
N THR A 175 -11.99 -25.68 -33.48
CA THR A 175 -10.93 -26.54 -34.00
C THR A 175 -11.39 -28.00 -34.07
N ALA A 176 -11.06 -28.69 -35.15
CA ALA A 176 -11.36 -30.11 -35.32
C ALA A 176 -10.80 -30.94 -34.14
N PRO A 177 -11.55 -31.90 -33.56
CA PRO A 177 -11.14 -32.61 -32.34
C PRO A 177 -9.73 -33.21 -32.39
N GLN A 178 -9.35 -33.77 -33.54
CA GLN A 178 -8.02 -34.35 -33.78
C GLN A 178 -6.84 -33.35 -33.68
N ASN A 179 -7.11 -32.05 -33.84
CA ASN A 179 -6.10 -30.99 -33.79
C ASN A 179 -6.16 -30.18 -32.49
N GLN A 180 -7.21 -30.33 -31.68
CA GLN A 180 -7.42 -29.52 -30.47
C GLN A 180 -6.25 -29.61 -29.49
N LEU A 181 -5.71 -30.81 -29.27
CA LEU A 181 -4.60 -31.00 -28.34
C LEU A 181 -3.32 -30.28 -28.80
N ALA A 182 -2.98 -30.37 -30.08
CA ALA A 182 -1.80 -29.71 -30.63
C ALA A 182 -1.93 -28.17 -30.54
N VAL A 183 -3.10 -27.63 -30.85
CA VAL A 183 -3.39 -26.20 -30.75
C VAL A 183 -3.36 -25.73 -29.29
N ALA A 184 -3.89 -26.51 -28.35
CA ALA A 184 -3.80 -26.24 -26.93
C ALA A 184 -2.36 -26.25 -26.42
N GLN A 185 -1.53 -27.21 -26.85
CA GLN A 185 -0.11 -27.26 -26.49
C GLN A 185 0.66 -26.03 -26.97
N GLN A 186 0.39 -25.58 -28.20
CA GLN A 186 0.99 -24.36 -28.73
C GLN A 186 0.62 -23.14 -27.88
N TRP A 187 -0.68 -22.99 -27.57
CA TRP A 187 -1.15 -21.90 -26.72
C TRP A 187 -0.50 -21.92 -25.33
N VAL A 188 -0.39 -23.10 -24.70
CA VAL A 188 0.30 -23.26 -23.42
C VAL A 188 1.78 -22.86 -23.51
N ALA A 189 2.46 -23.21 -24.59
CA ALA A 189 3.85 -22.80 -24.80
C ALA A 189 3.98 -21.28 -24.92
N GLU A 190 3.07 -20.62 -25.65
CA GLU A 190 3.03 -19.16 -25.78
C GLU A 190 2.77 -18.47 -24.43
N ILE A 191 1.79 -18.94 -23.66
CA ILE A 191 1.50 -18.41 -22.32
C ILE A 191 2.66 -18.63 -21.35
N SER A 192 3.28 -19.81 -21.38
CA SER A 192 4.41 -20.12 -20.50
C SER A 192 5.67 -19.33 -20.86
N ALA A 193 5.84 -18.98 -22.13
CA ALA A 193 6.92 -18.11 -22.58
C ALA A 193 6.68 -16.63 -22.20
N ALA A 194 5.44 -16.16 -22.31
CA ALA A 194 5.06 -14.79 -21.94
C ALA A 194 5.04 -14.58 -20.41
N PHE A 195 4.60 -15.58 -19.67
CA PHE A 195 4.45 -15.55 -18.21
C PHE A 195 5.14 -16.77 -17.60
N PRO A 196 6.48 -16.74 -17.51
CA PRO A 196 7.22 -17.86 -16.98
C PRO A 196 6.76 -18.16 -15.54
N PRO A 197 6.57 -19.43 -15.18
CA PRO A 197 6.40 -19.81 -13.78
C PRO A 197 7.62 -19.34 -12.99
N ILE A 198 7.45 -19.10 -11.69
CA ILE A 198 8.56 -18.74 -10.80
C ILE A 198 9.65 -19.80 -10.99
N ALA A 199 10.79 -19.38 -11.54
CA ALA A 199 12.00 -20.18 -11.44
C ALA A 199 12.26 -20.40 -9.96
N ALA A 200 12.54 -21.63 -9.56
CA ALA A 200 13.18 -21.89 -8.28
C ALA A 200 14.62 -21.35 -8.35
N ASP A 201 14.77 -20.05 -8.56
CA ASP A 201 16.04 -19.36 -8.39
C ASP A 201 16.16 -19.01 -6.91
N PRO A 202 17.33 -19.26 -6.30
CA PRO A 202 17.54 -18.98 -4.89
C PRO A 202 17.27 -17.50 -4.68
N VAL A 203 16.49 -17.20 -3.64
CA VAL A 203 16.32 -15.86 -3.10
C VAL A 203 17.66 -15.15 -3.16
N ASP A 204 17.77 -14.09 -3.96
CA ASP A 204 18.93 -13.21 -3.93
C ASP A 204 19.06 -12.69 -2.50
N GLU A 205 19.98 -13.28 -1.74
CA GLU A 205 20.37 -12.90 -0.38
C GLU A 205 20.91 -11.46 -0.31
N ALA A 206 21.01 -10.76 -1.44
CA ALA A 206 21.44 -9.37 -1.55
C ALA A 206 20.41 -8.33 -1.05
N LEU A 207 19.21 -8.75 -0.61
CA LEU A 207 18.17 -7.88 -0.06
C LEU A 207 17.84 -8.14 1.43
N LEU A 208 18.65 -8.92 2.14
CA LEU A 208 18.64 -9.05 3.61
C LEU A 208 19.77 -8.21 4.24
#